data_AF-A0A9P1B0K2-F1
#
_entry.id   AF-A0A9P1B0K2-F1
#
_cell.length_a   1.000
_cell.length_b   1.000
_cell.length_c   1.000
_cell.angle_alpha   90.00
_cell.angle_beta   90.00
_cell.angle_gamma   90.00
#
_symmetry.space_group_name_H-M   'P 1'
#
loop_
_entity.id
_entity.type
_entity.pdbx_description
1 polymer ?
#
loop_
_entity_poly.entity_id
_entity_poly.type
_entity_poly.pdbx_seq_one_letter_code
_entity_poly.pdbx_strand_id
1 'polypeptide(L)'
;MSKVASTNVNVPTATDADKDITLTVAKLHFNGNDYLGIEINYHHPMRLFTAIEYETEITVMSKAYVLKHLRYNNDRLYLPTFLKWSEVESQMWNTPVVQCSARIVNYKFIENSGPCYSNRSYHGQDDLRNVNTVDLTINVGKYQILVNKDYVSSISGFFKQVLSSTSTGGQYNLNITTPHPEAFITMFDICHHKFRCDIGFKDTLLELAKIYQFPLVEKFHKRVFGTTDLLDPDLLVPVFDLDREFSLEKVMNSDISCLLTRRPVSIS
;
A
#
# COMPACT_ATOMS: atom_id res chain seq x y z
N MET A 1 -27.24 5.53 60.82
CA MET A 1 -27.15 5.03 59.43
C MET A 1 -25.82 5.49 58.85
N SER A 2 -25.01 4.53 58.41
CA SER A 2 -23.59 4.67 58.09
C SER A 2 -23.36 5.41 56.77
N LYS A 3 -22.41 6.36 56.76
CA LYS A 3 -21.81 6.92 55.54
C LYS A 3 -21.06 5.81 54.82
N VAL A 4 -21.35 5.59 53.54
CA VAL A 4 -20.45 4.86 52.64
C VAL A 4 -19.83 5.90 51.72
N ALA A 5 -18.51 6.04 51.83
CA ALA A 5 -17.69 6.86 50.96
C ALA A 5 -17.78 6.31 49.53
N SER A 6 -18.24 7.11 48.58
CA SER A 6 -18.05 6.84 47.16
C SER A 6 -16.61 7.18 46.81
N THR A 7 -15.77 6.16 46.73
CA THR A 7 -14.43 6.24 46.16
C THR A 7 -14.56 6.74 44.72
N ASN A 8 -14.05 7.93 44.42
CA ASN A 8 -13.86 8.37 43.05
C ASN A 8 -12.83 7.45 42.40
N VAL A 9 -13.29 6.43 41.69
CA VAL A 9 -12.47 5.71 40.74
C VAL A 9 -12.39 6.61 39.52
N ASN A 10 -11.27 7.32 39.37
CA ASN A 10 -10.86 7.85 38.09
C ASN A 10 -10.67 6.66 37.15
N VAL A 11 -11.72 6.32 36.41
CA VAL A 11 -11.61 5.47 35.24
C VAL A 11 -10.84 6.30 34.21
N PRO A 12 -9.65 5.88 33.75
CA PRO A 12 -8.99 6.55 32.64
C PRO A 12 -9.96 6.53 31.47
N THR A 13 -10.33 7.71 30.97
CA THR A 13 -10.99 7.83 29.68
C THR A 13 -10.11 7.12 28.67
N ALA A 14 -10.61 6.01 28.11
CA ALA A 14 -10.00 5.38 26.95
C ALA A 14 -9.80 6.47 25.90
N THR A 15 -8.55 6.80 25.61
CA THR A 15 -8.20 7.64 24.46
C THR A 15 -8.69 6.92 23.20
N ASP A 16 -9.33 7.65 22.28
CA ASP A 16 -9.90 7.22 20.99
C ASP A 16 -8.96 6.43 20.04
N ALA A 17 -7.75 6.04 20.49
CA ALA A 17 -6.68 5.43 19.72
C ALA A 17 -7.00 4.03 19.14
N ASP A 18 -7.98 3.32 19.69
CA ASP A 18 -8.35 1.97 19.25
C ASP A 18 -9.22 1.94 17.97
N LYS A 19 -9.47 3.10 17.33
CA LYS A 19 -10.19 3.21 16.04
C LYS A 19 -9.32 3.71 14.89
N ASP A 20 -8.01 3.76 15.06
CA ASP A 20 -7.14 4.56 14.20
C ASP A 20 -6.71 3.91 12.88
N ILE A 21 -6.82 2.58 12.76
CA ILE A 21 -6.48 1.86 11.53
C ILE A 21 -7.44 0.71 11.22
N THR A 22 -7.55 0.36 9.95
CA THR A 22 -8.08 -0.92 9.48
C THR A 22 -6.95 -1.71 8.84
N LEU A 23 -6.73 -2.95 9.31
CA LEU A 23 -5.85 -3.91 8.65
C LEU A 23 -6.70 -4.90 7.83
N THR A 24 -6.39 -5.00 6.55
CA THR A 24 -6.90 -6.04 5.63
C THR A 24 -5.76 -6.98 5.29
N VAL A 25 -6.00 -8.29 5.36
CA VAL A 25 -5.00 -9.32 5.09
C VAL A 25 -5.55 -10.36 4.14
N ALA A 26 -4.74 -10.78 3.18
CA ALA A 26 -5.13 -11.80 2.20
C ALA A 26 -3.97 -12.70 1.81
N LYS A 27 -4.30 -13.92 1.39
CA LYS A 27 -3.39 -14.77 0.64
C LYS A 27 -3.53 -14.43 -0.85
N LEU A 28 -2.49 -13.86 -1.44
CA LEU A 28 -2.45 -13.40 -2.83
C LEU A 28 -1.61 -14.35 -3.68
N HIS A 29 -2.10 -14.69 -4.87
CA HIS A 29 -1.42 -15.58 -5.81
C HIS A 29 -0.87 -14.81 -7.01
N PHE A 30 0.45 -14.78 -7.19
CA PHE A 30 1.10 -14.12 -8.31
C PHE A 30 2.04 -15.08 -9.03
N ASN A 31 1.77 -15.36 -10.31
CA ASN A 31 2.58 -16.21 -11.18
C ASN A 31 3.02 -17.56 -10.58
N GLY A 32 2.10 -18.26 -9.91
CA GLY A 32 2.42 -19.56 -9.31
C GLY A 32 3.00 -19.48 -7.88
N ASN A 33 3.27 -18.28 -7.37
CA ASN A 33 3.77 -18.07 -6.01
C ASN A 33 2.69 -17.43 -5.13
N ASP A 34 2.64 -17.89 -3.88
CA ASP A 34 1.71 -17.37 -2.88
C ASP A 34 2.42 -16.38 -1.95
N TYR A 35 1.71 -15.29 -1.64
CA TYR A 35 2.18 -14.23 -0.77
C TYR A 35 1.12 -13.87 0.27
N LEU A 36 1.58 -13.43 1.44
CA LEU A 36 0.74 -12.66 2.36
C LEU A 36 0.71 -11.22 1.86
N GLY A 37 -0.47 -10.74 1.48
CA GLY A 37 -0.73 -9.34 1.17
C GLY A 37 -1.38 -8.63 2.34
N ILE A 38 -1.01 -7.37 2.56
CA ILE A 38 -1.63 -6.52 3.57
C ILE A 38 -2.01 -5.16 2.99
N GLU A 39 -3.08 -4.59 3.53
CA GLU A 39 -3.47 -3.19 3.31
C GLU A 39 -3.81 -2.57 4.66
N ILE A 40 -3.22 -1.41 4.97
CA ILE A 40 -3.59 -0.60 6.12
C ILE A 40 -4.20 0.71 5.66
N ASN A 41 -5.43 0.94 6.11
CA ASN A 41 -6.09 2.24 6.03
C ASN A 41 -5.95 2.96 7.38
N TYR A 42 -5.56 4.22 7.36
CA TYR A 42 -5.40 5.06 8.55
C TYR A 42 -6.60 6.01 8.65
N HIS A 43 -7.30 6.01 9.78
CA HIS A 43 -8.51 6.81 10.01
C HIS A 43 -8.24 8.16 10.68
N HIS A 44 -6.98 8.42 11.04
CA HIS A 44 -6.54 9.70 11.56
C HIS A 44 -6.96 10.85 10.63
N PRO A 45 -7.58 11.93 11.16
CA PRO A 45 -8.00 13.08 10.37
C PRO A 45 -6.77 13.83 9.82
N MET A 46 -6.80 14.13 8.52
CA MET A 46 -5.73 14.89 7.88
C MET A 46 -6.02 16.38 7.86
N ARG A 47 -5.01 17.20 8.16
CA ARG A 47 -5.07 18.65 7.95
C ARG A 47 -4.74 18.96 6.49
N LEU A 48 -5.33 20.02 5.94
CA LEU A 48 -5.01 20.50 4.60
C LEU A 48 -3.50 20.71 4.46
N PHE A 49 -2.93 20.30 3.32
CA PHE A 49 -1.51 20.44 2.98
C PHE A 49 -0.52 19.78 3.95
N THR A 50 -0.98 18.80 4.74
CA THR A 50 -0.12 18.00 5.61
C THR A 50 -0.02 16.57 5.11
N ALA A 51 1.11 15.93 5.42
CA ALA A 51 1.27 14.50 5.37
C ALA A 51 1.43 13.97 6.78
N ILE A 52 1.18 12.68 6.97
CA ILE A 52 1.44 12.01 8.24
C ILE A 52 2.38 10.86 7.96
N GLU A 53 3.55 10.88 8.60
CA GLU A 53 4.43 9.72 8.61
C GLU A 53 4.04 8.86 9.81
N TYR A 54 3.63 7.63 9.52
CA TYR A 54 3.33 6.60 10.51
C TYR A 54 4.48 5.64 10.63
N GLU A 55 4.71 5.18 11.85
CA GLU A 55 5.41 3.96 12.15
C GLU A 55 4.38 2.97 12.68
N THR A 56 4.20 1.87 11.96
CA THR A 56 3.16 0.87 12.22
C THR A 56 3.82 -0.48 12.44
N GLU A 57 3.60 -1.07 13.62
CA GLU A 57 4.00 -2.44 13.89
C GLU A 57 2.92 -3.39 13.38
N ILE A 58 3.33 -4.41 12.62
CA ILE A 58 2.49 -5.49 12.15
C ILE A 58 3.04 -6.77 12.72
N THR A 59 2.22 -7.50 13.46
CA THR A 59 2.56 -8.83 13.93
C THR A 59 1.93 -9.85 13.00
N VAL A 60 2.75 -10.75 12.45
CA VAL A 60 2.30 -11.94 11.73
C VAL A 60 2.75 -13.14 12.56
N MET A 61 1.79 -13.94 13.01
CA MET A 61 2.02 -15.04 13.94
C MET A 61 2.74 -14.53 15.21
N SER A 62 3.98 -14.95 15.44
CA SER A 62 4.80 -14.52 16.59
C SER A 62 5.84 -13.45 16.22
N LYS A 63 5.94 -13.05 14.95
CA LYS A 63 6.96 -12.11 14.47
C LYS A 63 6.39 -10.72 14.22
N ALA A 64 7.03 -9.71 14.79
CA ALA A 64 6.71 -8.30 14.59
C ALA A 64 7.56 -7.68 13.48
N TYR A 65 6.95 -6.79 12.71
CA TYR A 65 7.54 -6.04 11.61
C TYR A 65 7.16 -4.57 11.76
N VAL A 66 8.13 -3.66 11.73
CA VAL A 66 7.87 -2.23 11.89
C VAL A 66 7.96 -1.56 10.53
N LEU A 67 6.86 -0.99 10.05
CA LEU A 67 6.77 -0.36 8.73
C LEU A 67 6.63 1.15 8.87
N LYS A 68 7.37 1.89 8.05
CA LYS A 68 7.18 3.34 7.89
C LYS A 68 6.28 3.62 6.70
N HIS A 69 5.32 4.51 6.87
CA HIS A 69 4.43 4.93 5.79
C HIS A 69 4.17 6.42 5.85
N LEU A 70 4.58 7.14 4.80
CA LEU A 70 4.18 8.52 4.59
C LEU A 70 2.83 8.54 3.86
N ARG A 71 1.76 8.84 4.59
CA ARG A 71 0.41 8.97 4.06
C ARG A 71 0.13 10.40 3.60
N TYR A 72 -0.34 10.52 2.37
CA TYR A 72 -1.08 11.69 1.90
C TYR A 72 -2.53 11.37 1.61
N ASN A 73 -3.45 12.20 2.12
CA ASN A 73 -4.87 12.10 1.85
C ASN A 73 -5.41 10.65 2.03
N ASN A 74 -5.84 10.01 0.94
CA ASN A 74 -6.40 8.67 0.92
C ASN A 74 -5.37 7.56 0.64
N ASP A 75 -4.07 7.88 0.71
CA ASP A 75 -3.01 6.89 0.54
C ASP A 75 -3.12 5.78 1.58
N ARG A 76 -2.87 4.56 1.13
CA ARG A 76 -2.87 3.36 1.95
C ARG A 76 -1.50 2.72 1.95
N LEU A 77 -1.18 2.05 3.04
CA LEU A 77 -0.04 1.16 3.04
C LEU A 77 -0.48 -0.17 2.45
N TYR A 78 -0.30 -0.35 1.14
CA TYR A 78 -0.64 -1.57 0.43
C TYR A 78 0.62 -2.35 0.03
N LEU A 79 0.83 -3.51 0.66
CA LEU A 79 1.95 -4.41 0.41
C LEU A 79 1.43 -5.76 -0.10
N PRO A 80 1.30 -5.93 -1.43
CA PRO A 80 0.77 -7.17 -2.02
C PRO A 80 1.70 -8.38 -1.81
N THR A 81 2.99 -8.14 -1.68
CA THR A 81 4.02 -9.17 -1.53
C THR A 81 4.78 -8.97 -0.21
N PHE A 82 4.03 -8.73 0.88
CA PHE A 82 4.58 -8.43 2.19
C PHE A 82 5.47 -9.57 2.71
N LEU A 83 4.97 -10.80 2.70
CA LEU A 83 5.76 -12.01 3.01
C LEU A 83 5.48 -13.11 1.99
N LYS A 84 6.48 -13.96 1.71
CA LYS A 84 6.21 -15.22 0.99
C LYS A 84 5.35 -16.12 1.86
N TRP A 85 4.42 -16.85 1.26
CA TRP A 85 3.53 -17.73 2.02
C TRP A 85 4.30 -18.83 2.75
N SER A 86 5.38 -19.36 2.18
CA SER A 86 6.26 -20.34 2.84
C SER A 86 6.90 -19.81 4.13
N GLU A 87 7.18 -18.50 4.21
CA GLU A 87 7.67 -17.86 5.44
C GLU A 87 6.57 -17.80 6.51
N VAL A 88 5.31 -17.62 6.11
CA VAL A 88 4.16 -17.66 7.02
C VAL A 88 3.92 -19.09 7.51
N GLU A 89 3.92 -20.08 6.62
CA GLU A 89 3.73 -21.49 6.94
C GLU A 89 4.78 -21.99 7.94
N SER A 90 6.03 -21.56 7.78
CA SER A 90 7.12 -21.90 8.71
C SER A 90 6.88 -21.43 10.15
N GLN A 91 6.00 -20.43 10.34
CA GLN A 91 5.63 -19.86 11.63
C GLN A 91 4.32 -20.43 12.18
N MET A 92 3.57 -21.22 11.41
CA MET A 92 2.25 -21.69 11.83
C MET A 92 2.30 -22.80 12.87
N TRP A 93 3.42 -23.53 13.01
CA TRP A 93 3.80 -24.56 14.00
C TRP A 93 2.76 -25.65 14.36
N ASN A 94 1.48 -25.34 14.55
CA ASN A 94 0.32 -26.25 14.62
C ASN A 94 -1.06 -25.53 14.51
N THR A 95 -1.14 -24.25 14.16
CA THR A 95 -2.43 -23.54 13.97
C THR A 95 -2.84 -23.55 12.50
N PRO A 96 -4.12 -23.85 12.18
CA PRO A 96 -4.64 -23.72 10.82
C PRO A 96 -4.97 -22.27 10.43
N VAL A 97 -4.85 -21.32 11.38
CA VAL A 97 -5.23 -19.92 11.20
C VAL A 97 -3.99 -19.03 11.23
N VAL A 98 -3.86 -18.18 10.22
CA VAL A 98 -2.88 -17.08 10.20
C VAL A 98 -3.39 -15.95 11.09
N GLN A 99 -2.61 -15.58 12.09
CA GLN A 99 -2.92 -14.45 12.97
C GLN A 99 -2.12 -13.23 12.52
N CYS A 100 -2.82 -12.14 12.24
CA CYS A 100 -2.21 -10.85 11.94
C CYS A 100 -2.83 -9.77 12.80
N SER A 101 -2.01 -8.85 13.31
CA SER A 101 -2.44 -7.64 13.98
C SER A 101 -1.59 -6.46 13.52
N ALA A 102 -2.11 -5.24 13.67
CA ALA A 102 -1.35 -4.03 13.42
C ALA A 102 -1.66 -3.01 14.52
N ARG A 103 -0.67 -2.18 14.85
CA ARG A 103 -0.83 -1.01 15.73
C ARG A 103 0.09 0.11 15.26
N ILE A 104 -0.39 1.35 15.33
CA ILE A 104 0.47 2.51 15.17
C ILE A 104 1.36 2.60 16.42
N VAL A 105 2.67 2.65 16.25
CA VAL A 105 3.62 2.82 17.36
C VAL A 105 4.08 4.27 17.49
N ASN A 106 4.08 5.02 16.38
CA ASN A 106 4.42 6.43 16.37
C ASN A 106 3.81 7.12 15.13
N TYR A 107 3.58 8.42 15.21
CA TYR A 107 3.22 9.22 14.03
C TYR A 107 3.68 10.67 14.19
N LYS A 108 3.99 11.33 13.06
CA LYS A 108 4.31 12.76 13.03
C LYS A 108 3.66 13.45 11.85
N PHE A 109 3.17 14.66 12.07
CA PHE A 109 2.69 15.54 11.01
C PHE A 109 3.85 16.20 10.30
N ILE A 110 3.76 16.28 8.98
CA ILE A 110 4.71 16.96 8.11
C ILE A 110 3.97 18.07 7.35
N GLU A 111 4.23 19.31 7.75
CA GLU A 111 3.67 20.51 7.13
C GLU A 111 4.30 20.83 5.77
N ASN A 112 3.57 21.57 4.93
CA ASN A 112 4.02 22.06 3.61
C ASN A 112 4.57 20.96 2.70
N SER A 113 3.97 19.78 2.81
CA SER A 113 4.49 18.62 2.14
C SER A 113 3.91 18.61 0.71
N GLY A 114 4.77 18.90 -0.27
CA GLY A 114 4.46 18.80 -1.71
C GLY A 114 4.69 17.40 -2.30
N PRO A 115 4.41 17.17 -3.59
CA PRO A 115 4.75 15.91 -4.26
C PRO A 115 6.26 15.77 -4.29
N CYS A 116 6.78 14.68 -3.70
CA CYS A 116 8.20 14.36 -3.77
C CYS A 116 8.40 13.09 -4.59
N TYR A 117 8.98 13.25 -5.78
CA TYR A 117 9.45 12.13 -6.58
C TYR A 117 10.84 11.73 -6.08
N SER A 118 10.96 10.46 -5.72
CA SER A 118 12.18 9.87 -5.16
C SER A 118 12.19 8.38 -5.52
N ASN A 119 13.28 7.69 -5.17
CA ASN A 119 13.30 6.23 -5.25
C ASN A 119 12.10 5.65 -4.49
N ARG A 120 11.49 4.63 -5.07
CA ARG A 120 10.33 3.96 -4.51
C ARG A 120 10.73 2.59 -3.99
N SER A 121 10.53 2.39 -2.70
CA SER A 121 10.29 1.09 -2.11
C SER A 121 8.88 1.11 -1.57
N TYR A 122 8.08 0.13 -1.97
CA TYR A 122 6.77 -0.04 -1.36
C TYR A 122 6.85 -0.97 -0.16
N HIS A 123 7.82 -1.89 -0.12
CA HIS A 123 8.05 -2.75 1.03
C HIS A 123 8.56 -1.91 2.21
N GLY A 124 7.78 -1.87 3.29
CA GLY A 124 8.11 -1.06 4.46
C GLY A 124 9.38 -1.54 5.15
N GLN A 125 10.48 -0.85 4.90
CA GLN A 125 11.61 -0.49 5.79
C GLN A 125 12.71 0.14 4.93
N ASP A 126 13.50 1.04 5.52
CA ASP A 126 14.64 1.68 4.87
C ASP A 126 15.79 0.68 4.59
N ASP A 127 15.81 -0.46 5.28
CA ASP A 127 16.77 -1.55 5.09
C ASP A 127 16.22 -2.63 4.15
N LEU A 128 15.95 -2.21 2.91
CA LEU A 128 15.53 -3.01 1.76
C LEU A 128 16.29 -4.32 1.55
N ARG A 129 17.50 -4.44 2.10
CA ARG A 129 18.35 -5.62 2.00
C ARG A 129 17.80 -6.85 2.74
N ASN A 130 16.84 -6.65 3.65
CA ASN A 130 16.26 -7.73 4.46
C ASN A 130 14.86 -8.17 4.01
N VAL A 131 14.30 -7.55 2.95
CA VAL A 131 12.99 -7.96 2.40
C VAL A 131 13.23 -8.97 1.28
N ASN A 132 13.13 -10.26 1.61
CA ASN A 132 13.36 -11.38 0.68
C ASN A 132 12.37 -11.44 -0.51
N THR A 133 11.31 -10.62 -0.49
CA THR A 133 10.33 -10.56 -1.58
C THR A 133 10.71 -9.54 -2.66
N VAL A 134 11.66 -8.63 -2.41
CA VAL A 134 12.13 -7.67 -3.41
C VAL A 134 13.21 -8.32 -4.28
N ASP A 135 12.91 -8.53 -5.55
CA ASP A 135 13.80 -9.20 -6.50
C ASP A 135 13.87 -8.52 -7.88
N LEU A 136 13.26 -7.33 -8.01
CA LEU A 136 13.32 -6.46 -9.18
C LEU A 136 13.72 -5.03 -8.78
N THR A 137 14.68 -4.49 -9.50
CA THR A 137 15.03 -3.07 -9.51
C THR A 137 14.76 -2.50 -10.89
N ILE A 138 13.86 -1.54 -11.00
CA ILE A 138 13.56 -0.83 -12.24
C ILE A 138 14.18 0.56 -12.15
N ASN A 139 15.17 0.84 -13.00
CA ASN A 139 15.75 2.17 -13.14
C ASN A 139 14.96 2.94 -14.20
N VAL A 140 14.47 4.13 -13.86
CA VAL A 140 13.68 4.99 -14.73
C VAL A 140 14.17 6.44 -14.60
N GLY A 141 14.94 6.89 -15.59
CA GLY A 141 15.67 8.15 -15.50
C GLY A 141 16.62 8.17 -14.29
N LYS A 142 16.40 9.12 -13.37
CA LYS A 142 17.18 9.26 -12.12
C LYS A 142 16.63 8.46 -10.93
N TYR A 143 15.53 7.74 -11.11
CA TYR A 143 14.83 7.08 -10.02
C TYR A 143 14.95 5.56 -10.09
N GLN A 144 14.81 4.92 -8.94
CA GLN A 144 14.79 3.47 -8.79
C GLN A 144 13.49 3.02 -8.15
N ILE A 145 12.90 1.95 -8.68
CA ILE A 145 11.73 1.28 -8.11
C ILE A 145 12.15 -0.13 -7.69
N LEU A 146 11.98 -0.43 -6.41
CA LEU A 146 12.29 -1.71 -5.79
C LEU A 146 10.99 -2.45 -5.51
N VAL A 147 10.85 -3.61 -6.14
CA VAL A 147 9.57 -4.33 -6.22
C VAL A 147 9.79 -5.82 -6.45
N ASN A 148 8.72 -6.60 -6.33
CA ASN A 148 8.69 -8.03 -6.63
C ASN A 148 8.30 -8.30 -8.10
N LYS A 149 9.06 -9.17 -8.79
CA LYS A 149 8.84 -9.56 -10.21
C LYS A 149 7.45 -10.16 -10.43
N ASP A 150 7.00 -11.03 -9.54
CA ASP A 150 5.72 -11.73 -9.70
C ASP A 150 4.56 -10.74 -9.66
N TYR A 151 4.59 -9.84 -8.68
CA TYR A 151 3.59 -8.79 -8.55
C TYR A 151 3.57 -7.86 -9.77
N VAL A 152 4.71 -7.33 -10.21
CA VAL A 152 4.75 -6.42 -11.37
C VAL A 152 4.24 -7.11 -12.64
N SER A 153 4.60 -8.37 -12.84
CA SER A 153 4.13 -9.17 -13.97
C SER A 153 2.63 -9.48 -13.90
N SER A 154 2.03 -9.45 -12.70
CA SER A 154 0.58 -9.64 -12.52
C SER A 154 -0.23 -8.38 -12.84
N ILE A 155 0.33 -7.20 -12.60
CA ILE A 155 -0.35 -5.91 -12.80
C ILE A 155 -0.07 -5.26 -14.15
N SER A 156 0.93 -5.76 -14.90
CA SER A 156 1.32 -5.22 -16.20
C SER A 156 1.61 -6.31 -17.23
N GLY A 157 0.93 -6.21 -18.38
CA GLY A 157 1.15 -7.11 -19.52
C GLY A 157 2.53 -6.95 -20.16
N PHE A 158 3.09 -5.73 -20.17
CA PHE A 158 4.46 -5.48 -20.63
C PHE A 158 5.47 -6.22 -19.76
N PHE A 159 5.38 -6.05 -18.44
CA PHE A 159 6.34 -6.67 -17.53
C PHE A 159 6.19 -8.19 -17.50
N LYS A 160 4.96 -8.71 -17.67
CA LYS A 160 4.73 -10.15 -17.86
C LYS A 160 5.53 -10.71 -19.04
N GLN A 161 5.60 -9.97 -20.15
CA GLN A 161 6.38 -10.39 -21.32
C GLN A 161 7.88 -10.26 -21.07
N VAL A 162 8.33 -9.11 -20.57
CA VAL A 162 9.76 -8.81 -20.36
C VAL A 162 10.39 -9.73 -19.31
N LEU A 163 9.63 -10.11 -18.28
CA LEU A 163 10.13 -10.93 -17.18
C LEU A 163 9.90 -12.43 -17.39
N SER A 164 9.21 -12.84 -18.47
CA SER A 164 8.83 -14.23 -18.74
C SER A 164 10.01 -15.21 -18.83
N SER A 165 11.19 -14.73 -19.23
CA SER A 165 12.42 -15.53 -19.37
C SER A 165 13.40 -15.34 -18.22
N THR A 166 13.08 -14.50 -17.24
CA THR A 166 13.96 -14.26 -16.10
C THR A 166 13.88 -15.43 -15.13
N SER A 167 15.04 -15.87 -14.61
CA SER A 167 15.08 -16.95 -13.63
C SER A 167 14.30 -16.58 -12.37
N THR A 168 13.67 -17.59 -11.76
CA THR A 168 12.88 -17.50 -10.51
C THR A 168 13.72 -17.19 -9.26
N GLY A 169 15.03 -16.98 -9.41
CA GLY A 169 15.94 -16.57 -8.34
C GLY A 169 16.88 -15.45 -8.81
N GLY A 170 17.23 -14.57 -7.87
CA GLY A 170 18.18 -13.48 -8.07
C GLY A 170 17.55 -12.12 -8.35
N GLN A 171 18.26 -11.08 -7.92
CA GLN A 171 17.89 -9.68 -8.16
C GLN A 171 18.06 -9.35 -9.64
N TYR A 172 16.98 -8.88 -10.27
CA TYR A 172 16.99 -8.45 -11.66
C TYR A 172 17.00 -6.93 -11.74
N ASN A 173 17.78 -6.37 -12.67
CA ASN A 173 17.83 -4.95 -12.94
C ASN A 173 17.27 -4.68 -14.33
N LEU A 174 16.26 -3.83 -14.42
CA LEU A 174 15.67 -3.41 -15.68
C LEU A 174 15.81 -1.90 -15.84
N ASN A 175 16.24 -1.46 -17.03
CA ASN A 175 16.31 -0.03 -17.35
C ASN A 175 15.15 0.33 -18.27
N ILE A 176 14.35 1.32 -17.86
CA ILE A 176 13.25 1.88 -18.64
C ILE A 176 13.62 3.29 -19.05
N THR A 177 13.63 3.53 -20.36
CA THR A 177 13.81 4.86 -20.93
C THR A 177 12.45 5.46 -21.26
N THR A 178 12.10 6.55 -20.59
CA THR A 178 10.90 7.34 -20.86
C THR A 178 11.24 8.83 -20.68
N PRO A 179 10.70 9.73 -21.52
CA PRO A 179 10.87 11.18 -21.33
C PRO A 179 10.13 11.70 -20.08
N HIS A 180 9.22 10.91 -19.50
CA HIS A 180 8.41 11.30 -18.34
C HIS A 180 8.57 10.30 -17.19
N PRO A 181 9.73 10.27 -16.52
CA PRO A 181 10.00 9.30 -15.47
C PRO A 181 9.09 9.49 -14.24
N GLU A 182 8.66 10.72 -13.93
CA GLU A 182 7.71 11.01 -12.85
C GLU A 182 6.33 10.39 -13.13
N ALA A 183 5.81 10.52 -14.35
CA ALA A 183 4.54 9.89 -14.73
C ALA A 183 4.62 8.36 -14.67
N PHE A 184 5.77 7.79 -15.01
CA PHE A 184 6.02 6.36 -14.89
C PHE A 184 6.01 5.89 -13.42
N ILE A 185 6.63 6.64 -12.52
CA ILE A 185 6.58 6.36 -11.07
C ILE A 185 5.14 6.42 -10.56
N THR A 186 4.36 7.41 -11.00
CA THR A 186 2.96 7.58 -10.60
C THR A 186 2.11 6.35 -10.94
N MET A 187 2.40 5.64 -12.03
CA MET A 187 1.73 4.36 -12.32
C MET A 187 1.93 3.33 -11.20
N PHE A 188 3.17 3.21 -10.70
CA PHE A 188 3.48 2.31 -9.59
C PHE A 188 2.89 2.80 -8.27
N ASP A 189 2.91 4.11 -8.02
CA ASP A 189 2.28 4.71 -6.84
C ASP A 189 0.78 4.35 -6.81
N ILE A 190 0.06 4.49 -7.93
CA ILE A 190 -1.37 4.10 -8.06
C ILE A 190 -1.57 2.60 -7.80
N CYS A 191 -0.72 1.74 -8.36
CA CYS A 191 -0.78 0.30 -8.12
C CYS A 191 -0.53 -0.09 -6.65
N HIS A 192 0.17 0.75 -5.90
CA HIS A 192 0.36 0.60 -4.45
C HIS A 192 -0.59 1.47 -3.63
N HIS A 193 -1.73 1.86 -4.21
CA HIS A 193 -2.80 2.62 -3.56
C HIS A 193 -2.35 3.98 -2.99
N LYS A 194 -1.38 4.60 -3.68
CA LYS A 194 -0.99 5.99 -3.48
C LYS A 194 -1.59 6.81 -4.61
N PHE A 195 -2.74 7.44 -4.34
CA PHE A 195 -3.60 8.00 -5.38
C PHE A 195 -3.25 9.45 -5.75
N ARG A 196 -2.00 9.83 -5.53
CA ARG A 196 -1.50 11.16 -5.86
C ARG A 196 -1.06 11.20 -7.32
N CYS A 197 -1.72 12.03 -8.12
CA CYS A 197 -1.34 12.30 -9.50
C CYS A 197 -1.22 13.81 -9.70
N ASP A 198 -0.13 14.25 -10.32
CA ASP A 198 -0.02 15.61 -10.84
C ASP A 198 -0.90 15.73 -12.10
N ILE A 199 -1.84 16.69 -12.07
CA ILE A 199 -2.78 16.93 -13.17
C ILE A 199 -2.04 17.31 -14.45
N GLY A 200 -0.88 17.96 -14.33
CA GLY A 200 -0.04 18.35 -15.47
C GLY A 200 0.44 17.19 -16.32
N PHE A 201 0.46 15.96 -15.78
CA PHE A 201 0.87 14.75 -16.51
C PHE A 201 -0.26 13.74 -16.70
N LYS A 202 -1.54 14.10 -16.52
CA LYS A 202 -2.65 13.13 -16.60
C LYS A 202 -2.72 12.38 -17.94
N ASP A 203 -2.54 13.11 -19.05
CA ASP A 203 -2.65 12.53 -20.40
C ASP A 203 -1.42 11.64 -20.69
N THR A 204 -0.24 12.09 -20.27
CA THR A 204 0.99 11.29 -20.29
C THR A 204 0.85 10.02 -19.46
N LEU A 205 0.25 10.09 -18.27
CA LEU A 205 0.00 8.93 -17.41
C LEU A 205 -0.87 7.90 -18.13
N LEU A 206 -1.94 8.33 -18.81
CA LEU A 206 -2.79 7.43 -19.59
C LEU A 206 -2.05 6.79 -20.77
N GLU A 207 -1.24 7.57 -21.48
CA GLU A 207 -0.43 7.08 -22.60
C GLU A 207 0.56 6.01 -22.13
N LEU A 208 1.34 6.29 -21.08
CA LEU A 208 2.27 5.33 -20.51
C LEU A 208 1.53 4.10 -19.98
N ALA A 209 0.38 4.27 -19.32
CA ALA A 209 -0.41 3.14 -18.83
C ALA A 209 -0.82 2.18 -19.95
N LYS A 210 -1.18 2.70 -21.14
CA LYS A 210 -1.49 1.87 -22.31
C LYS A 210 -0.24 1.20 -22.89
N ILE A 211 0.87 1.93 -23.01
CA ILE A 211 2.14 1.40 -23.55
C ILE A 211 2.66 0.26 -22.68
N TYR A 212 2.72 0.48 -21.36
CA TYR A 212 3.19 -0.50 -20.40
C TYR A 212 2.08 -1.42 -19.90
N GLN A 213 0.87 -1.31 -20.47
CA GLN A 213 -0.28 -2.18 -20.22
C GLN A 213 -0.60 -2.34 -18.73
N PHE A 214 -0.89 -1.23 -18.03
CA PHE A 214 -1.33 -1.17 -16.63
C PHE A 214 -2.85 -0.88 -16.54
N PRO A 215 -3.73 -1.91 -16.55
CA PRO A 215 -5.17 -1.70 -16.64
C PRO A 215 -5.75 -0.94 -15.44
N LEU A 216 -5.15 -1.12 -14.26
CA LEU A 216 -5.57 -0.41 -13.04
C LEU A 216 -5.38 1.10 -13.17
N VAL A 217 -4.29 1.53 -13.79
CA VAL A 217 -3.98 2.95 -13.99
C VAL A 217 -4.89 3.55 -15.05
N GLU A 218 -5.20 2.82 -16.13
CA GLU A 218 -6.19 3.25 -17.12
C GLU A 218 -7.58 3.42 -16.49
N LYS A 219 -7.98 2.49 -15.62
CA LYS A 219 -9.25 2.56 -14.87
C LYS A 219 -9.25 3.75 -13.90
N PHE A 220 -8.17 3.96 -13.16
CA PHE A 220 -7.99 5.11 -12.28
C PHE A 220 -8.13 6.42 -13.07
N HIS A 221 -7.41 6.54 -14.19
CA HIS A 221 -7.46 7.72 -15.05
C HIS A 221 -8.89 8.00 -15.55
N LYS A 222 -9.58 6.99 -16.09
CA LYS A 222 -10.96 7.13 -16.56
C LYS A 222 -11.92 7.57 -15.43
N ARG A 223 -11.72 7.07 -14.21
CA ARG A 223 -12.59 7.39 -13.08
C ARG A 223 -12.36 8.81 -12.57
N VAL A 224 -11.10 9.22 -12.48
CA VAL A 224 -10.69 10.50 -11.89
C VAL A 224 -10.82 11.65 -12.88
N PHE A 225 -10.44 11.44 -14.15
CA PHE A 225 -10.37 12.49 -15.16
C PHE A 225 -11.42 12.36 -16.28
N GLY A 226 -12.19 11.26 -16.30
CA GLY A 226 -13.19 11.01 -17.35
C GLY A 226 -14.55 11.69 -17.14
N THR A 227 -14.76 12.38 -16.02
CA THR A 227 -15.95 13.23 -15.82
C THR A 227 -15.55 14.68 -16.06
N THR A 228 -15.88 15.20 -17.24
CA THR A 228 -15.28 16.36 -17.88
C THR A 228 -15.71 17.75 -17.38
N ASP A 229 -16.45 17.87 -16.27
CA ASP A 229 -17.07 19.15 -15.88
C ASP A 229 -16.52 19.82 -14.60
N LEU A 230 -15.50 19.25 -13.93
CA LEU A 230 -15.00 19.79 -12.65
C LEU A 230 -13.47 19.73 -12.51
N LEU A 231 -12.74 20.12 -13.55
CA LEU A 231 -11.28 20.29 -13.48
C LEU A 231 -10.96 21.74 -13.11
N ASP A 232 -11.09 22.06 -11.82
CA ASP A 232 -10.37 23.19 -11.26
C ASP A 232 -8.88 22.74 -11.13
N PRO A 233 -7.92 23.45 -11.75
CA PRO A 233 -6.50 23.12 -11.67
C PRO A 233 -5.94 23.17 -10.24
N ASP A 234 -6.63 23.83 -9.30
CA ASP A 234 -6.26 23.88 -7.88
C ASP A 234 -6.96 22.80 -7.04
N LEU A 235 -7.94 22.07 -7.61
CA LEU A 235 -8.53 20.91 -6.94
C LEU A 235 -7.56 19.73 -7.06
N LEU A 236 -6.86 19.46 -5.96
CA LEU A 236 -6.47 18.09 -5.61
C LEU A 236 -7.69 17.21 -5.91
N VAL A 237 -7.51 16.22 -6.78
CA VAL A 237 -8.52 15.23 -7.21
C VAL A 237 -9.61 15.10 -6.13
N PRO A 238 -10.90 15.35 -6.46
CA PRO A 238 -11.98 15.24 -5.50
C PRO A 238 -11.78 13.98 -4.68
N VAL A 239 -11.97 14.09 -3.36
CA VAL A 239 -11.95 12.96 -2.42
C VAL A 239 -13.05 11.99 -2.86
N PHE A 240 -12.79 11.25 -3.92
CA PHE A 240 -13.59 10.14 -4.34
C PHE A 240 -13.41 9.10 -3.25
N ASP A 241 -14.48 8.37 -2.97
CA ASP A 241 -14.47 7.10 -2.24
C ASP A 241 -13.73 6.04 -3.08
N LEU A 242 -12.47 6.34 -3.46
CA LEU A 242 -11.46 5.41 -3.96
C LEU A 242 -11.24 4.31 -2.92
N ASP A 243 -11.59 4.62 -1.67
CA ASP A 243 -11.54 3.76 -0.51
C ASP A 243 -12.21 2.40 -0.72
N ARG A 244 -13.33 2.34 -1.43
CA ARG A 244 -13.94 1.05 -1.77
C ARG A 244 -13.44 0.47 -3.08
N GLU A 245 -13.18 1.31 -4.08
CA GLU A 245 -12.97 0.83 -5.45
C GLU A 245 -11.60 0.18 -5.69
N PHE A 246 -10.58 0.62 -4.97
CA PHE A 246 -9.22 0.15 -5.10
C PHE A 246 -8.75 -0.64 -3.87
N SER A 247 -9.62 -0.88 -2.89
CA SER A 247 -9.28 -1.72 -1.74
C SER A 247 -8.83 -3.11 -2.15
N LEU A 248 -7.95 -3.70 -1.35
CA LEU A 248 -7.56 -5.10 -1.51
C LEU A 248 -8.79 -6.00 -1.63
N GLU A 249 -9.83 -5.76 -0.82
CA GLU A 249 -11.12 -6.48 -0.86
C GLU A 249 -11.78 -6.49 -2.24
N LYS A 250 -11.82 -5.35 -2.95
CA LYS A 250 -12.45 -5.29 -4.28
C LYS A 250 -11.54 -5.78 -5.40
N VAL A 251 -10.22 -5.60 -5.27
CA VAL A 251 -9.23 -6.17 -6.19
C VAL A 251 -9.26 -7.71 -6.14
N MET A 252 -9.62 -8.30 -5.00
CA MET A 252 -9.76 -9.75 -4.83
C MET A 252 -11.06 -10.34 -5.38
N ASN A 253 -12.09 -9.53 -5.66
CA ASN A 253 -13.32 -10.01 -6.31
C ASN A 253 -13.12 -10.41 -7.78
N SER A 254 -11.90 -10.32 -8.31
CA SER A 254 -11.45 -10.99 -9.53
C SER A 254 -10.46 -12.12 -9.20
N ASP A 255 -11.00 -13.32 -8.96
CA ASP A 255 -10.42 -14.67 -9.12
C ASP A 255 -9.04 -15.07 -8.54
N ILE A 256 -8.32 -14.23 -7.77
CA ILE A 256 -6.90 -14.50 -7.47
C ILE A 256 -6.57 -14.70 -5.97
N SER A 257 -7.52 -14.53 -5.03
CA SER A 257 -7.14 -14.43 -3.59
C SER A 257 -8.26 -14.73 -2.59
N CYS A 258 -7.87 -15.17 -1.38
CA CYS A 258 -8.76 -15.40 -0.24
C CYS A 258 -8.53 -14.35 0.87
N LEU A 259 -9.60 -13.67 1.30
CA LEU A 259 -9.57 -12.73 2.43
C LEU A 259 -9.39 -13.50 3.74
N LEU A 260 -8.33 -13.22 4.49
CA LEU A 260 -8.04 -13.97 5.73
C LEU A 260 -8.77 -13.37 6.94
N THR A 261 -8.90 -12.04 7.04
CA THR A 261 -9.62 -11.38 8.16
C THR A 261 -10.05 -9.95 7.82
N ARG A 262 -11.19 -9.52 8.38
CA ARG A 262 -11.57 -8.12 8.61
C ARG A 262 -11.82 -7.95 10.11
N ARG A 263 -10.95 -7.25 10.83
CA ARG A 263 -11.25 -6.85 12.22
C ARG A 263 -10.83 -5.41 12.45
N PRO A 264 -11.72 -4.51 12.93
CA PRO A 264 -11.25 -3.44 13.79
C PRO A 264 -10.62 -4.12 15.01
N VAL A 265 -9.37 -3.78 15.31
CA VAL A 265 -8.65 -4.35 16.44
C VAL A 265 -9.17 -3.65 17.70
N SER A 266 -10.19 -4.24 18.32
CA SER A 266 -10.51 -3.96 19.72
C SER A 266 -9.82 -5.03 20.58
N ILE A 267 -8.90 -4.58 21.43
CA ILE A 267 -8.20 -5.41 22.42
C ILE A 267 -8.93 -5.28 23.76
N SER A 268 -8.91 -6.40 24.50
CA SER A 268 -9.46 -6.70 25.82
C SER A 268 -9.67 -5.54 26.79
#